data_AF-A0A9C7G822-F1
#
_entry.id   AF-A0A9C7G822-F1
#
_cell.length_a   1.000
_cell.length_b   1.000
_cell.length_c   1.000
_cell.angle_alpha   90.00
_cell.angle_beta   90.00
_cell.angle_gamma   90.00
#
_symmetry.space_group_name_H-M   'P 1'
#
loop_
_entity.id
_entity.type
_entity.pdbx_description
1 polymer ?
#
loop_
_entity_poly.entity_id
_entity_poly.type
_entity_poly.pdbx_seq_one_letter_code
_entity_poly.pdbx_strand_id
1 'polypeptide(L)'
;MNEKLENHWVYSICTFCITILLTLIVPDYIKEKTKDSLVHNPEISQLLNGTEIENITYLGNDTYMIIANNKNYIAIKKYYSVMNYRWYLYEKINEWG
;
A
#
# COMPACT_ATOMS: atom_id res chain seq x y z
N MET A 1 26.09 20.56 -36.09
CA MET A 1 26.13 19.15 -35.63
C MET A 1 26.37 19.01 -34.12
N ASN A 2 26.70 20.08 -33.38
CA ASN A 2 26.94 20.02 -31.92
C ASN A 2 25.68 20.21 -31.04
N GLU A 3 24.66 20.98 -31.45
CA GLU A 3 23.43 21.18 -30.66
C GLU A 3 22.68 19.87 -30.37
N LYS A 4 22.68 18.93 -31.33
CA LYS A 4 22.00 17.64 -31.15
C LYS A 4 22.63 16.82 -30.02
N LEU A 5 23.96 16.89 -29.87
CA LEU A 5 24.72 16.14 -28.86
C LEU A 5 24.57 16.75 -27.46
N GLU A 6 24.51 18.08 -27.33
CA GLU A 6 24.24 18.75 -26.04
C GLU A 6 22.86 18.40 -25.48
N ASN A 7 21.85 18.36 -26.33
CA ASN A 7 20.48 18.05 -25.89
C ASN A 7 20.33 16.62 -25.36
N HIS A 8 21.09 15.64 -25.87
CA HIS A 8 21.01 14.25 -25.41
C HIS A 8 21.43 14.05 -23.95
N TRP A 9 22.44 14.78 -23.48
CA TRP A 9 22.87 14.72 -22.08
C TRP A 9 21.84 15.35 -21.15
N VAL A 10 21.22 16.47 -21.57
CA VAL A 10 20.13 17.12 -20.83
C VAL A 10 18.92 16.19 -20.69
N TYR A 11 18.48 15.55 -21.78
CA TYR A 11 17.38 14.57 -21.71
C TYR A 11 17.71 13.41 -20.79
N SER A 12 18.94 12.88 -20.86
CA SER A 12 19.38 11.76 -20.02
C SER A 12 19.35 12.13 -18.52
N ILE A 13 19.82 13.33 -18.17
CA ILE A 13 19.78 13.84 -16.80
C ILE A 13 18.33 14.05 -16.35
N CYS A 14 17.48 14.65 -17.18
CA CYS A 14 16.06 14.83 -16.88
C CYS A 14 15.36 13.47 -16.65
N THR A 15 15.60 12.47 -17.50
CA THR A 15 15.04 11.12 -17.33
C THR A 15 15.50 10.48 -16.02
N PHE A 16 16.77 10.63 -15.66
CA PHE A 16 17.30 10.10 -14.41
C PHE A 16 16.66 10.78 -13.20
N CYS A 17 16.55 12.11 -13.21
CA CYS A 17 15.87 12.88 -12.17
C CYS A 17 14.39 12.51 -12.02
N ILE A 18 13.67 12.36 -13.13
CA ILE A 18 12.26 11.93 -13.11
C ILE A 18 12.13 10.51 -12.54
N THR A 19 13.03 9.61 -12.93
CA THR A 19 13.01 8.22 -12.44
C THR A 19 13.26 8.16 -10.94
N ILE A 20 14.24 8.92 -10.43
CA ILE A 20 14.49 9.04 -8.99
C ILE A 20 13.27 9.61 -8.27
N LEU A 21 12.70 10.70 -8.79
CA LEU A 21 11.54 11.34 -8.18
C LEU A 21 10.34 10.36 -8.10
N LEU A 22 10.10 9.60 -9.18
CA LEU A 22 9.08 8.56 -9.19
C LEU A 22 9.38 7.46 -8.17
N THR A 23 10.62 6.99 -8.05
CA THR A 23 10.97 5.94 -7.07
C THR A 23 10.76 6.38 -5.62
N LEU A 24 10.87 7.68 -5.33
CA LEU A 24 10.66 8.22 -3.99
C LEU A 24 9.18 8.45 -3.68
N ILE A 25 8.39 8.93 -4.65
CA ILE A 25 6.99 9.33 -4.42
C ILE A 25 6.02 8.15 -4.57
N VAL A 26 6.25 7.27 -5.56
CA VAL A 26 5.33 6.18 -5.91
C VAL A 26 5.05 5.22 -4.74
N PRO A 27 6.04 4.80 -3.94
CA PRO A 27 5.78 3.87 -2.83
C PRO A 27 4.79 4.43 -1.80
N ASP A 28 4.92 5.71 -1.45
CA ASP A 28 4.06 6.32 -0.44
C ASP A 28 2.66 6.62 -0.97
N TYR A 29 2.55 7.05 -2.23
CA TYR A 29 1.26 7.19 -2.91
C TYR A 29 0.50 5.85 -2.98
N ILE A 30 1.19 4.75 -3.30
CA ILE A 30 0.58 3.40 -3.34
C ILE A 30 0.13 2.96 -1.95
N LYS A 31 0.92 3.22 -0.90
CA LYS A 31 0.55 2.87 0.48
C LYS A 31 -0.72 3.61 0.91
N GLU A 32 -0.78 4.91 0.66
CA GLU A 32 -1.94 5.75 1.00
C GLU A 32 -3.19 5.28 0.27
N LYS A 33 -3.11 5.08 -1.05
CA LYS A 33 -4.22 4.53 -1.84
C LYS A 33 -4.66 3.15 -1.38
N THR A 34 -3.74 2.31 -0.92
CA THR A 34 -4.09 0.98 -0.40
C THR A 34 -4.80 1.07 0.94
N LYS A 35 -4.40 2.02 1.81
CA LYS A 35 -5.10 2.31 3.07
C LYS A 35 -6.52 2.78 2.79
N ASP A 36 -6.71 3.73 1.89
CA ASP A 36 -8.04 4.19 1.47
C ASP A 36 -8.87 3.06 0.87
N SER A 37 -8.26 2.22 0.06
CA SER A 37 -8.93 1.06 -0.53
C SER A 37 -9.39 0.06 0.52
N LEU A 38 -8.61 -0.17 1.59
CA LEU A 38 -8.98 -1.06 2.70
C LEU A 38 -10.20 -0.56 3.48
N VAL A 39 -10.27 0.74 3.75
CA VAL A 39 -11.41 1.36 4.46
C VAL A 39 -12.73 1.14 3.70
N HIS A 40 -12.67 1.24 2.37
CA HIS A 40 -13.85 1.14 1.51
C HIS A 40 -14.01 -0.26 0.89
N ASN A 41 -13.21 -1.25 1.30
CA ASN A 41 -13.28 -2.57 0.70
C ASN A 41 -14.47 -3.36 1.26
N PRO A 42 -15.45 -3.76 0.42
CA PRO A 42 -16.61 -4.52 0.89
C PRO A 42 -16.22 -5.89 1.47
N GLU A 43 -15.14 -6.53 0.99
CA GLU A 43 -14.66 -7.80 1.56
C GLU A 43 -14.15 -7.63 2.99
N ILE A 44 -13.40 -6.55 3.27
CA ILE A 44 -12.91 -6.25 4.62
C ILE A 44 -14.06 -5.85 5.54
N SER A 45 -14.99 -5.03 5.04
CA SER A 45 -16.18 -4.64 5.80
C SER A 45 -17.04 -5.86 6.16
N GLN A 46 -17.22 -6.81 5.23
CA GLN A 46 -17.89 -8.08 5.51
C GLN A 46 -17.13 -8.92 6.54
N LEU A 47 -15.80 -9.03 6.43
CA LEU A 47 -14.96 -9.75 7.39
C LEU A 47 -14.98 -9.12 8.79
N LEU A 48 -15.18 -7.81 8.88
CA LEU A 48 -15.35 -7.06 10.13
C LEU A 48 -16.82 -7.00 10.61
N ASN A 49 -17.75 -7.71 9.98
CA ASN A 49 -19.19 -7.65 10.27
C ASN A 49 -19.78 -6.23 10.28
N GLY A 50 -19.29 -5.35 9.39
CA GLY A 50 -19.74 -3.96 9.29
C GLY A 50 -19.23 -3.05 10.41
N THR A 51 -18.25 -3.50 11.20
CA THR A 51 -17.61 -2.66 12.22
C THR A 51 -16.84 -1.51 11.57
N GLU A 52 -16.99 -0.30 12.11
CA GLU A 52 -16.24 0.87 11.68
C GLU A 52 -14.75 0.73 11.99
N ILE A 53 -13.91 1.10 11.02
CA ILE A 53 -12.45 1.07 11.17
C ILE A 53 -11.99 2.39 11.77
N GLU A 54 -11.41 2.33 12.96
CA GLU A 54 -10.87 3.50 13.66
C GLU A 54 -9.49 3.89 13.13
N ASN A 55 -8.64 2.89 12.87
CA ASN A 55 -7.27 3.13 12.41
C ASN A 55 -6.73 1.97 11.56
N ILE A 56 -5.86 2.29 10.60
CA ILE A 56 -5.11 1.32 9.80
C ILE A 56 -3.64 1.72 9.80
N THR A 57 -2.77 0.80 10.22
CA THR A 57 -1.32 0.95 10.25
C THR A 57 -0.68 -0.08 9.33
N TYR A 58 0.17 0.34 8.40
CA TYR A 58 0.94 -0.59 7.56
C TYR A 58 2.11 -1.16 8.36
N LEU A 59 2.22 -2.49 8.42
CA LEU A 59 3.27 -3.21 9.15
C LEU A 59 4.41 -3.71 8.24
N GLY A 60 4.29 -3.58 6.92
CA GLY A 60 5.23 -4.16 5.96
C GLY A 60 4.71 -5.46 5.34
N ASN A 61 5.36 -5.92 4.26
CA ASN A 61 5.04 -7.18 3.57
C ASN A 61 3.53 -7.38 3.33
N ASP A 62 2.87 -6.37 2.75
CA ASP A 62 1.43 -6.42 2.44
C ASP A 62 0.53 -6.72 3.66
N THR A 63 1.04 -6.43 4.87
CA THR A 63 0.37 -6.65 6.14
C THR A 63 -0.02 -5.33 6.78
N TYR A 64 -1.23 -5.26 7.30
CA TYR A 64 -1.85 -4.08 7.87
C TYR A 64 -2.47 -4.44 9.22
N MET A 65 -2.25 -3.60 10.23
CA MET A 65 -3.00 -3.65 11.48
C MET A 65 -4.22 -2.75 11.36
N ILE A 66 -5.39 -3.31 11.61
CA ILE A 66 -6.67 -2.59 11.62
C ILE A 66 -7.15 -2.55 13.07
N ILE A 67 -7.48 -1.35 13.56
CA ILE A 67 -8.12 -1.16 14.86
C ILE A 67 -9.59 -0.87 14.59
N ALA A 68 -10.47 -1.69 15.15
CA ALA A 68 -11.92 -1.56 15.01
C ALA A 68 -12.61 -2.04 16.28
N ASN A 69 -13.51 -1.23 16.85
CA ASN A 69 -14.26 -1.53 18.07
C ASN A 69 -13.34 -2.00 19.22
N ASN A 70 -12.27 -1.23 19.46
CA ASN A 70 -11.27 -1.50 20.51
C ASN A 70 -10.56 -2.88 20.40
N LYS A 71 -10.61 -3.53 19.23
CA LYS A 71 -9.91 -4.77 18.91
C LYS A 71 -8.89 -4.55 17.81
N ASN A 72 -7.80 -5.32 17.87
CA ASN A 72 -6.76 -5.31 16.87
C ASN A 72 -6.95 -6.47 15.90
N TYR A 73 -6.94 -6.19 14.61
CA TYR A 73 -6.98 -7.16 13.54
C TYR A 73 -5.73 -7.03 12.68
N ILE A 74 -5.29 -8.15 12.10
CA ILE A 74 -4.22 -8.20 11.12
C ILE A 74 -4.85 -8.55 9.78
N ALA A 75 -4.76 -7.64 8.82
CA ALA A 75 -5.14 -7.84 7.43
C ALA A 75 -3.90 -8.12 6.57
N ILE A 76 -3.92 -9.22 5.82
CA ILE A 76 -2.83 -9.62 4.94
C ILE A 76 -3.36 -9.68 3.51
N LYS A 77 -2.71 -8.94 2.60
CA LYS A 77 -2.97 -9.04 1.16
C LYS A 77 -2.14 -10.17 0.57
N LYS A 78 -2.77 -11.21 0.04
CA LYS A 78 -2.06 -12.29 -0.67
C LYS A 78 -2.37 -12.23 -2.16
N TYR A 79 -1.33 -12.14 -2.98
CA TYR A 79 -1.43 -12.18 -4.43
C TYR A 79 -1.37 -13.63 -4.94
N TYR A 80 -2.31 -13.97 -5.82
CA TYR A 80 -2.32 -15.21 -6.59
C TYR A 80 -1.79 -14.98 -8.02
N SER A 81 -1.95 -13.75 -8.53
CA SER A 81 -1.35 -13.28 -9.77
C SER A 81 -1.19 -11.75 -9.72
N VAL A 82 -0.59 -11.15 -10.75
CA VAL A 82 -0.37 -9.69 -10.83
C VAL A 82 -1.65 -8.88 -10.63
N MET A 83 -2.80 -9.40 -11.08
CA MET A 83 -4.09 -8.73 -10.98
C MET A 83 -5.07 -9.41 -10.01
N ASN A 84 -4.69 -10.52 -9.39
CA ASN A 84 -5.58 -11.29 -8.52
C ASN A 84 -5.00 -11.38 -7.11
N TYR A 85 -5.71 -10.81 -6.15
CA TYR A 85 -5.35 -10.88 -4.73
C TYR A 85 -6.59 -11.18 -3.90
N ARG A 86 -6.38 -11.67 -2.68
CA ARG A 86 -7.41 -11.74 -1.64
C ARG A 86 -6.90 -11.19 -0.33
N TRP A 87 -7.83 -10.64 0.43
CA TRP A 87 -7.57 -10.23 1.80
C TRP A 87 -7.85 -11.36 2.78
N TYR A 88 -6.98 -11.48 3.77
CA TYR A 88 -7.14 -12.36 4.92
C TYR A 88 -7.16 -11.50 6.17
N LEU A 89 -8.16 -11.68 7.03
CA LEU A 89 -8.30 -10.95 8.28
C LEU A 89 -8.17 -11.92 9.45
N TYR A 90 -7.35 -11.58 10.43
CA TYR A 90 -7.14 -12.34 11.64
C TYR A 90 -7.36 -11.41 12.84
N GLU A 91 -8.18 -11.81 13.80
CA GLU A 91 -8.24 -11.11 15.09
C GLU A 91 -6.93 -11.37 15.84
N LYS A 92 -6.22 -10.32 16.24
CA LYS A 92 -5.04 -10.45 17.08
C LYS A 92 -5.50 -10.75 18.49
N ILE A 93 -5.47 -12.03 18.86
CA ILE A 93 -5.65 -12.45 20.25
C ILE A 93 -4.39 -12.01 20.99
N ASN A 94 -4.54 -11.21 22.05
CA ASN A 94 -3.42 -10.93 22.94
C ASN A 94 -3.00 -12.25 23.60
N GLU A 95 -1.95 -12.88 23.09
CA GLU A 95 -1.29 -13.98 23.76
C GLU A 95 -0.64 -13.40 25.03
N TRP A 96 -1.27 -13.68 26.17
CA TRP A 96 -0.64 -13.53 27.47
C TRP A 96 0.44 -14.60 27.58
N GLY A 97 1.70 -14.17 27.47
CA GLY A 97 2.85 -14.87 28.06
C GLY A 97 3.17 -14.24 29.41
#